data_AF-A0AAU9CHN1-F1
#
_entry.id   AF-A0AAU9CHN1-F1
#
_cell.length_a   1.000
_cell.length_b   1.000
_cell.length_c   1.000
_cell.angle_alpha   90.00
_cell.angle_beta   90.00
_cell.angle_gamma   90.00
#
_symmetry.space_group_name_H-M   'P 1'
#
loop_
_entity.id
_entity.type
_entity.pdbx_description
1 polymer ?
#
loop_
_entity_poly.entity_id
_entity_poly.type
_entity_poly.pdbx_seq_one_letter_code
_entity_poly.pdbx_strand_id
1 'polypeptide(L)'
;MYPKRDVSFRSELPVQEAQALAVLLQALEEAYISAMRARGLDMVWLNIQDNGNWSLLADKPRHFHVHLYGRCRTEHGQTPGQALVFPDPHSTVYDENKQLDEGDLAAIIDRLKTNIQKIASREKDQPYPLR
;
A
#
# COMPACT_ATOMS: atom_id res chain seq x y z
N MET A 1 -0.64 -1.41 5.19
CA MET A 1 0.63 -1.54 5.94
C MET A 1 0.58 -0.59 7.12
N TYR A 2 1.08 -0.99 8.29
CA TYR A 2 1.12 -0.13 9.46
C TYR A 2 2.38 -0.43 10.28
N PRO A 3 3.01 0.58 10.92
CA PRO A 3 4.07 0.33 11.89
C PRO A 3 3.50 -0.41 13.11
N LYS A 4 4.30 -1.25 13.75
CA LYS A 4 3.90 -1.89 15.02
C LYS A 4 3.82 -0.88 16.17
N ARG A 5 4.53 0.23 16.05
CA ARG A 5 4.47 1.34 16.98
C ARG A 5 3.13 2.04 16.80
N ASP A 6 2.43 2.26 17.90
CA ASP A 6 1.20 3.04 17.90
C ASP A 6 1.55 4.53 17.75
N VAL A 7 1.36 5.04 16.54
CA VAL A 7 1.57 6.44 16.17
C VAL A 7 0.40 6.90 15.32
N SER A 8 0.02 8.17 15.44
CA SER A 8 -1.00 8.76 14.60
C SER A 8 -0.43 9.27 13.30
N PHE A 9 0.77 9.87 13.31
CA PHE A 9 1.35 10.51 12.11
C PHE A 9 2.71 9.93 11.74
N ARG A 10 3.03 9.93 10.44
CA ARG A 10 4.35 9.51 9.93
C ARG A 10 5.51 10.29 10.58
N SER A 11 5.29 11.56 10.93
CA SER A 11 6.30 12.42 11.59
C SER A 11 6.67 11.96 13.00
N GLU A 12 5.87 11.08 13.61
CA GLU A 12 6.14 10.51 14.94
C GLU A 12 7.03 9.26 14.88
N LEU A 13 7.32 8.78 13.67
CA LEU A 13 8.27 7.69 13.47
C LEU A 13 9.71 8.19 13.64
N PRO A 14 10.58 7.44 14.34
CA PRO A 14 12.02 7.64 14.25
C PRO A 14 12.50 7.59 12.80
N VAL A 15 13.55 8.33 12.48
CA VAL A 15 14.11 8.41 11.12
C VAL A 15 14.37 7.02 10.53
N GLN A 16 14.92 6.10 11.32
CA GLN A 16 15.22 4.74 10.89
C GLN A 16 13.95 3.94 10.55
N GLU A 17 12.87 4.12 11.32
CA GLU A 17 11.58 3.48 11.04
C GLU A 17 10.91 4.09 9.80
N ALA A 18 11.01 5.41 9.62
CA ALA A 18 10.52 6.10 8.44
C ALA A 18 11.27 5.68 7.16
N GLN A 19 12.59 5.49 7.24
CA GLN A 19 13.42 4.96 6.15
C GLN A 19 13.04 3.51 5.84
N ALA A 20 12.90 2.66 6.86
CA ALA A 20 12.46 1.27 6.68
C ALA A 20 11.07 1.19 6.04
N LEU A 21 10.15 2.07 6.44
CA LEU A 21 8.82 2.18 5.81
C LEU A 21 8.92 2.55 4.33
N ALA A 22 9.78 3.52 3.97
CA ALA A 22 9.97 3.93 2.58
C ALA A 22 10.50 2.78 1.72
N VAL A 23 11.52 2.06 2.20
CA VAL A 23 12.07 0.87 1.53
C VAL A 23 11.01 -0.22 1.40
N LEU A 24 10.22 -0.45 2.45
CA LEU A 24 9.18 -1.47 2.45
C LEU A 24 8.06 -1.14 1.45
N LEU A 25 7.65 0.13 1.35
CA LEU A 25 6.66 0.57 0.36
C LEU A 25 7.18 0.39 -1.07
N GLN A 26 8.44 0.75 -1.33
CA GLN A 26 9.08 0.52 -2.63
C GLN A 26 9.13 -0.97 -3.00
N ALA A 27 9.54 -1.82 -2.06
CA ALA A 27 9.60 -3.26 -2.27
C ALA A 27 8.21 -3.87 -2.53
N LEU A 28 7.19 -3.37 -1.82
CA LEU A 28 5.83 -3.86 -1.90
C LEU A 28 5.11 -3.41 -3.17
N GLU A 29 5.40 -2.22 -3.68
CA GLU A 29 4.81 -1.75 -4.95
C GLU A 29 5.09 -2.73 -6.10
N GLU A 30 6.37 -3.07 -6.28
CA GLU A 30 6.78 -4.02 -7.31
C GLU A 30 6.21 -5.41 -7.06
N ALA A 31 6.23 -5.86 -5.79
CA ALA A 31 5.74 -7.18 -5.42
C ALA A 31 4.26 -7.36 -5.69
N TYR A 32 3.45 -6.38 -5.30
CA TYR A 32 2.02 -6.40 -5.49
C TYR A 32 1.67 -6.42 -6.98
N ILE A 33 2.25 -5.50 -7.76
CA ILE A 33 1.97 -5.42 -9.20
C ILE A 33 2.37 -6.72 -9.91
N SER A 34 3.56 -7.26 -9.60
CA SER A 34 4.02 -8.50 -10.25
C SER A 34 3.16 -9.70 -9.88
N ALA A 35 2.78 -9.85 -8.61
CA ALA A 35 1.97 -10.98 -8.14
C ALA A 35 0.57 -10.96 -8.75
N MET A 36 -0.08 -9.79 -8.75
CA MET A 36 -1.42 -9.63 -9.29
C MET A 36 -1.47 -9.83 -10.81
N ARG A 37 -0.46 -9.35 -11.55
CA ARG A 37 -0.34 -9.62 -13.00
C ARG A 37 -0.16 -11.10 -13.31
N ALA A 38 0.66 -11.81 -12.53
CA ALA A 38 0.86 -13.25 -12.71
C ALA A 38 -0.44 -14.05 -12.49
N ARG A 39 -1.41 -13.46 -11.78
CA ARG A 39 -2.75 -14.01 -11.53
C ARG A 39 -3.81 -13.48 -12.48
N GLY A 40 -3.40 -12.80 -13.56
CA GLY A 40 -4.26 -12.40 -14.67
C GLY A 40 -4.89 -11.01 -14.55
N LEU A 41 -4.54 -10.22 -13.54
CA LEU A 41 -5.03 -8.84 -13.43
C LEU A 41 -4.22 -7.89 -14.33
N ASP A 42 -4.89 -7.11 -15.19
CA ASP A 42 -4.27 -6.03 -15.98
C ASP A 42 -4.05 -4.78 -15.11
N MET A 43 -3.18 -4.95 -14.12
CA MET A 43 -2.73 -3.90 -13.21
C MET A 43 -1.90 -2.85 -13.96
N VAL A 44 -2.33 -1.60 -13.90
CA VAL A 44 -1.68 -0.46 -14.56
C VAL A 44 -1.04 0.52 -13.60
N TRP A 45 -1.49 0.55 -12.35
CA TRP A 45 -1.01 1.50 -11.35
C TRP A 45 -1.21 0.96 -9.92
N LEU A 46 -0.52 1.54 -8.95
CA LEU A 46 -0.74 1.32 -7.52
C LEU A 46 -0.84 2.68 -6.82
N ASN A 47 -2.00 3.01 -6.25
CA ASN A 47 -2.11 4.19 -5.39
C ASN A 47 -1.65 3.83 -3.97
N ILE A 48 -0.70 4.60 -3.45
CA ILE A 48 -0.19 4.49 -2.07
C ILE A 48 -0.68 5.71 -1.29
N GLN A 49 -1.53 5.51 -0.29
CA GLN A 49 -2.19 6.62 0.39
C GLN A 49 -2.34 6.42 1.89
N ASP A 50 -2.40 7.53 2.63
CA ASP A 50 -2.69 7.60 4.05
C ASP A 50 -4.02 8.36 4.22
N ASN A 51 -5.10 7.63 4.50
CA ASN A 51 -6.48 8.13 4.35
C ASN A 51 -7.26 8.18 5.67
N GLY A 52 -6.61 8.10 6.84
CA GLY A 52 -7.17 7.77 8.18
C GLY A 52 -8.32 8.62 8.77
N ASN A 53 -9.11 9.31 7.94
CA ASN A 53 -10.22 10.20 8.27
C ASN A 53 -11.38 9.51 9.00
N TRP A 54 -11.61 8.22 8.79
CA TRP A 54 -12.73 7.52 9.46
C TRP A 54 -12.57 7.40 10.98
N SER A 55 -11.37 7.59 11.51
CA SER A 55 -11.14 7.71 12.97
C SER A 55 -11.94 8.86 13.59
N LEU A 56 -12.20 9.93 12.82
CA LEU A 56 -13.01 11.08 13.23
C LEU A 56 -14.49 10.73 13.43
N LEU A 57 -14.99 9.75 12.68
CA LEU A 57 -16.39 9.30 12.80
C LEU A 57 -16.62 8.50 14.09
N ALA A 58 -15.58 7.81 14.57
CA ALA A 58 -15.64 6.93 15.72
C ALA A 58 -15.19 7.61 17.03
N ASP A 59 -14.81 8.88 16.99
CA ASP A 59 -14.15 9.61 18.09
C ASP A 59 -12.99 8.80 18.70
N LYS A 60 -12.18 8.20 17.82
CA LYS A 60 -11.04 7.37 18.20
C LYS A 60 -9.72 7.98 17.75
N PRO A 61 -8.62 7.72 18.48
CA PRO A 61 -7.29 8.05 18.00
C PRO A 61 -7.04 7.41 16.62
N ARG A 62 -6.48 8.19 15.71
CA ARG A 62 -6.00 7.68 14.43
C ARG A 62 -4.79 6.79 14.67
N HIS A 63 -4.81 5.58 14.11
CA HIS A 63 -3.60 4.76 13.99
C HIS A 63 -3.03 4.94 12.60
N PHE A 64 -1.75 5.27 12.47
CA PHE A 64 -1.09 5.46 11.18
C PHE A 64 -1.10 4.15 10.40
N HIS A 65 -1.55 4.21 9.15
CA HIS A 65 -1.47 3.11 8.21
C HIS A 65 -1.46 3.65 6.79
N VAL A 66 -0.79 2.92 5.91
CA VAL A 66 -0.71 3.19 4.48
C VAL A 66 -1.53 2.14 3.75
N HIS A 67 -2.49 2.60 2.96
CA HIS A 67 -3.26 1.79 2.04
C HIS A 67 -2.56 1.64 0.71
N LEU A 68 -2.79 0.49 0.08
CA LEU A 68 -2.38 0.21 -1.28
C LEU A 68 -3.64 -0.15 -2.07
N TYR A 69 -3.88 0.57 -3.15
CA TYR A 69 -5.02 0.34 -4.03
C TYR A 69 -4.49 0.00 -5.42
N GLY A 70 -4.58 -1.28 -5.77
CA GLY A 70 -4.24 -1.74 -7.10
C GLY A 70 -5.23 -1.20 -8.12
N ARG A 71 -4.71 -0.66 -9.23
CA ARG A 71 -5.53 -0.10 -10.30
C ARG A 71 -5.48 -0.98 -11.53
N CYS A 72 -6.62 -1.48 -11.96
CA CYS A 72 -6.73 -2.28 -13.19
C CYS A 72 -7.33 -1.47 -14.35
N ARG A 73 -6.96 -1.83 -15.58
CA ARG A 73 -7.54 -1.21 -16.78
C ARG A 73 -9.02 -1.55 -16.97
N THR A 74 -9.46 -2.66 -16.39
CA THR A 74 -10.82 -3.22 -16.46
C THR A 74 -11.63 -2.95 -15.19
N GLU A 75 -11.33 -1.90 -14.44
CA GLU A 75 -12.08 -1.58 -13.21
C GLU A 75 -13.54 -1.23 -13.51
N HIS A 76 -14.44 -1.80 -12.72
CA HIS A 76 -15.87 -1.52 -12.73
C HIS A 76 -16.22 -0.92 -11.36
N GLY A 77 -16.40 0.40 -11.29
CA GLY A 77 -16.74 1.12 -10.04
C GLY A 77 -15.79 2.26 -9.69
N GLN A 78 -14.56 2.24 -10.19
CA GLN A 78 -13.63 3.37 -10.18
C GLN A 78 -13.10 3.56 -11.59
N THR A 79 -13.30 4.73 -12.18
CA THR A 79 -12.84 4.97 -13.56
C THR A 79 -11.31 4.96 -13.59
N PRO A 80 -10.67 4.16 -14.47
CA PRO A 80 -9.22 4.22 -14.65
C PRO A 80 -8.74 5.63 -15.00
N GLY A 81 -7.65 6.07 -14.38
CA GLY A 81 -7.08 7.40 -14.55
C GLY A 81 -7.69 8.50 -13.66
N GLN A 82 -8.83 8.24 -13.00
CA GLN A 82 -9.38 9.14 -11.99
C GLN A 82 -8.81 8.85 -10.59
N ALA A 83 -8.84 9.87 -9.74
CA ALA A 83 -8.57 9.70 -8.31
C ALA A 83 -9.56 8.73 -7.68
N LEU A 84 -9.14 8.05 -6.60
CA LEU A 84 -10.00 7.13 -5.88
C LEU A 84 -11.13 7.89 -5.18
N VAL A 85 -12.34 7.38 -5.34
CA VAL A 85 -13.51 7.79 -4.57
C VAL A 85 -13.61 6.88 -3.34
N PHE A 86 -13.76 7.46 -2.15
CA PHE A 86 -13.96 6.72 -0.90
C PHE A 86 -15.37 6.99 -0.36
N PRO A 87 -16.35 6.12 -0.68
CA PRO A 87 -17.70 6.20 -0.13
C PRO A 87 -17.74 6.17 1.41
N ASP A 88 -18.89 6.53 1.96
CA ASP A 88 -19.18 6.39 3.38
C ASP A 88 -18.94 4.92 3.82
N PRO A 89 -18.23 4.68 4.95
CA PRO A 89 -17.93 3.32 5.42
C PRO A 89 -19.19 2.51 5.80
N HIS A 90 -20.33 3.15 5.98
CA HIS A 90 -21.63 2.51 6.23
C HIS A 90 -22.46 2.30 4.95
N SER A 91 -21.93 2.66 3.77
CA SER A 91 -22.59 2.40 2.50
C SER A 91 -22.41 0.95 2.03
N THR A 92 -23.32 0.48 1.17
CA THR A 92 -23.29 -0.89 0.61
C THR A 92 -22.19 -1.10 -0.43
N VAL A 93 -21.41 -0.07 -0.78
CA VAL A 93 -20.36 -0.16 -1.81
C VAL A 93 -19.30 -1.20 -1.44
N TYR A 94 -19.08 -1.41 -0.15
CA TYR A 94 -18.06 -2.33 0.35
C TYR A 94 -18.56 -3.76 0.59
N ASP A 95 -19.87 -4.01 0.50
CA ASP A 95 -20.47 -5.32 0.85
C ASP A 95 -20.03 -6.44 -0.09
N GLU A 96 -19.73 -6.09 -1.34
CA GLU A 96 -19.29 -7.04 -2.37
C GLU A 96 -17.76 -7.20 -2.43
N ASN A 97 -17.01 -6.44 -1.61
CA ASN A 97 -15.55 -6.54 -1.61
C ASN A 97 -15.11 -7.93 -1.16
N LYS A 98 -14.38 -8.60 -2.06
CA LYS A 98 -13.75 -9.88 -1.76
C LYS A 98 -12.35 -9.65 -1.21
N GLN A 99 -12.04 -10.38 -0.14
CA GLN A 99 -10.67 -10.43 0.36
C GLN A 99 -9.78 -11.13 -0.66
N LEU A 100 -8.51 -10.74 -0.68
CA LEU A 100 -7.47 -11.52 -1.36
C LEU A 100 -7.41 -12.92 -0.74
N ASP A 101 -7.23 -13.94 -1.58
CA ASP A 101 -7.10 -15.31 -1.10
C ASP A 101 -5.68 -15.61 -0.59
N GLU A 102 -5.49 -16.77 0.03
CA GLU A 102 -4.18 -17.17 0.57
C GLU A 102 -3.09 -17.26 -0.51
N GLY A 103 -3.46 -17.61 -1.74
CA GLY A 103 -2.54 -17.68 -2.88
C GLY A 103 -2.12 -16.29 -3.38
N ASP A 104 -3.04 -15.33 -3.41
CA ASP A 104 -2.74 -13.91 -3.65
C ASP A 104 -1.72 -13.41 -2.63
N LEU A 105 -1.99 -13.64 -1.34
CA LEU A 105 -1.14 -13.19 -0.24
C LEU A 105 0.24 -13.86 -0.29
N ALA A 106 0.30 -15.17 -0.52
CA ALA A 106 1.56 -15.90 -0.62
C ALA A 106 2.44 -15.38 -1.76
N ALA A 107 1.85 -15.13 -2.94
CA ALA A 107 2.57 -14.59 -4.09
C ALA A 107 3.14 -13.19 -3.82
N ILE A 108 2.35 -12.31 -3.18
CA ILE A 108 2.80 -10.97 -2.79
C ILE A 108 3.95 -11.08 -1.78
N ILE A 109 3.81 -11.91 -0.75
CA ILE A 109 4.79 -12.04 0.34
C ILE A 109 6.12 -12.61 -0.16
N ASP A 110 6.07 -13.65 -1.01
CA ASP A 110 7.28 -14.26 -1.57
C ASP A 110 8.09 -13.24 -2.40
N ARG A 111 7.40 -12.51 -3.28
CA ARG A 111 8.02 -11.46 -4.08
C ARG A 111 8.53 -10.30 -3.22
N LEU A 112 7.78 -9.91 -2.20
CA LEU A 112 8.19 -8.85 -1.26
C LEU A 112 9.51 -9.20 -0.56
N LYS A 113 9.65 -10.42 -0.04
CA LYS A 113 10.89 -10.88 0.61
C LYS A 113 12.08 -10.79 -0.34
N THR A 114 11.90 -11.25 -1.57
CA THR A 114 12.91 -11.16 -2.64
C THR A 114 13.30 -9.71 -2.93
N ASN A 115 12.33 -8.79 -2.98
CA ASN A 115 12.59 -7.38 -3.27
C ASN A 115 13.34 -6.67 -2.15
N ILE A 116 12.97 -6.94 -0.89
CA ILE A 116 13.67 -6.38 0.28
C ILE A 116 15.15 -6.78 0.25
N GLN A 117 15.45 -8.06 -0.02
CA GLN A 117 16.83 -8.54 -0.13
C GLN A 117 17.59 -7.85 -1.27
N LYS A 118 16.95 -7.68 -2.44
CA LYS A 118 17.55 -6.99 -3.58
C LYS A 118 17.85 -5.52 -3.28
N ILE A 119 16.94 -4.79 -2.65
CA ILE A 119 17.14 -3.38 -2.31
C ILE A 119 18.30 -3.24 -1.31
N ALA A 120 18.31 -4.09 -0.27
CA ALA A 120 19.41 -4.11 0.72
C ALA A 120 20.78 -4.37 0.08
N SER A 121 20.86 -5.18 -0.99
CA SER A 121 22.12 -5.44 -1.71
C SER A 121 22.58 -4.33 -2.66
N ARG A 122 21.73 -3.34 -2.95
CA ARG A 122 21.97 -2.29 -3.96
C ARG A 122 22.49 -0.98 -3.38
N GLU A 123 22.68 -0.87 -2.06
CA GLU A 123 23.21 0.35 -1.45
C GLU A 123 24.71 0.52 -1.77
N LYS A 124 24.98 1.39 -2.76
CA LYS A 124 26.26 2.07 -2.97
C LYS A 124 26.01 3.53 -3.36
N ASP A 125 26.48 4.43 -2.49
CA ASP A 125 26.94 5.81 -2.71
C ASP A 125 26.40 6.59 -3.92
N GLN A 126 25.14 7.04 -3.89
CA GLN A 126 24.78 8.31 -4.53
C GLN A 126 23.77 9.09 -3.68
N PRO A 127 23.97 10.41 -3.48
CA PRO A 127 23.00 11.25 -2.80
C PRO A 127 21.72 11.34 -3.65
N TYR A 128 20.57 11.07 -3.02
CA TYR A 128 19.26 11.26 -3.64
C TYR A 128 19.00 12.76 -3.79
N PRO A 129 18.83 13.28 -5.02
CA PRO A 129 18.49 14.68 -5.23
C PRO A 129 17.00 14.89 -4.94
N LEU A 130 16.64 15.00 -3.66
CA LEU A 130 15.36 15.60 -3.28
C LEU A 130 15.61 17.12 -3.22
N ARG A 131 14.93 17.88 -4.07
CA ARG A 131 14.97 19.34 -4.08
C ARG A 131 13.91 19.90 -3.15
#